data_AF-A0A1F7CLG6-F1
#
_entry.id   AF-A0A1F7CLG6-F1
#
_cell.length_a   1.000
_cell.length_b   1.000
_cell.length_c   1.000
_cell.angle_alpha   90.00
_cell.angle_beta   90.00
_cell.angle_gamma   90.00
#
_symmetry.space_group_name_H-M   'P 1'
#
loop_
_entity.id
_entity.type
_entity.pdbx_description
1 polymer ?
#
loop_
_entity_poly.entity_id
_entity_poly.type
_entity_poly.pdbx_seq_one_letter_code
_entity_poly.pdbx_strand_id
1 'polypeptide(L)'
;MEELQIPIFAKAYDLYKLLGSWRGGIPKQDRHALWQRAEERMLAIIEGLLRASQQPSGQKVAILETVSVDLNVLRVFLRLAKDTRAIDLKKYTQAQIQVDEIGRMLGGWLRSLRSGSKPPPPVEHPDEKRGRKCQRDATPAFGFALSFQLLTLRPCALLLTLTRLP
;
A
#
# COMPACT_ATOMS: atom_id res chain seq x y z
N MET A 1 4.91 -30.58 12.84
CA MET A 1 5.10 -29.12 12.74
C MET A 1 6.55 -28.83 12.33
N GLU A 2 6.96 -29.18 11.10
CA GLU A 2 8.35 -28.93 10.63
C GLU A 2 8.44 -27.70 9.70
N GLU A 3 7.31 -27.19 9.20
CA GLU A 3 7.27 -26.02 8.31
C GLU A 3 7.51 -24.67 9.04
N LEU A 4 7.43 -24.65 10.38
CA LEU A 4 7.72 -23.46 11.20
C LEU A 4 9.23 -23.22 11.44
N GLN A 5 10.11 -24.05 10.88
CA GLN A 5 11.56 -23.89 11.06
C GLN A 5 12.11 -22.61 10.44
N ILE A 6 11.38 -21.98 9.51
CA ILE A 6 11.77 -20.67 8.98
C ILE A 6 11.37 -19.60 10.00
N PRO A 7 12.33 -18.85 10.58
CA PRO A 7 12.06 -17.95 11.70
C PRO A 7 11.07 -16.83 11.34
N ILE A 8 11.00 -16.44 10.07
CA ILE A 8 10.05 -15.44 9.59
C ILE A 8 8.60 -15.89 9.74
N PHE A 9 8.34 -17.18 9.56
CA PHE A 9 7.00 -17.75 9.60
C PHE A 9 6.50 -17.84 11.04
N ALA A 10 7.39 -18.21 11.97
CA ALA A 10 7.08 -18.18 13.41
C ALA A 10 6.66 -16.78 13.86
N LYS A 11 7.42 -15.74 13.45
CA LYS A 11 7.09 -14.34 13.78
C LYS A 11 5.77 -13.87 13.16
N ALA A 12 5.51 -14.21 11.90
CA ALA A 12 4.24 -13.89 11.25
C ALA A 12 3.05 -14.59 11.94
N TYR A 13 3.22 -15.83 12.37
CA TYR A 13 2.21 -16.60 13.11
C TYR A 13 1.93 -16.00 14.49
N ASP A 14 2.97 -15.58 15.21
CA ASP A 14 2.85 -14.89 16.49
C ASP A 14 2.11 -13.56 16.36
N LEU A 15 2.40 -12.79 15.31
CA LEU A 15 1.70 -11.54 15.01
C LEU A 15 0.20 -11.79 14.73
N TYR A 16 -0.13 -12.85 13.97
CA TYR A 16 -1.53 -13.20 13.72
C TYR A 16 -2.28 -13.57 15.00
N LYS A 17 -1.67 -14.38 15.88
CA LYS A 17 -2.27 -14.72 17.19
C LYS A 17 -2.48 -13.47 18.06
N LEU A 18 -1.51 -12.56 18.05
CA LEU A 18 -1.59 -11.29 18.77
C LEU A 18 -2.78 -10.46 18.30
N LEU A 19 -2.96 -10.31 16.98
CA LEU A 19 -4.10 -9.60 16.41
C LEU A 19 -5.42 -10.30 16.78
N GLY A 20 -5.51 -11.61 16.62
CA GLY A 20 -6.71 -12.37 16.99
C GLY A 20 -7.13 -12.16 18.46
N SER A 21 -6.17 -12.01 19.38
CA SER A 21 -6.45 -11.74 20.79
C SER A 21 -7.13 -10.39 21.04
N TRP A 22 -6.93 -9.40 20.16
CA TRP A 22 -7.50 -8.05 20.30
C TRP A 22 -8.89 -7.93 19.69
N ARG A 23 -9.30 -8.89 18.85
CA ARG A 23 -10.58 -8.89 18.12
C ARG A 23 -11.79 -8.62 19.02
N GLY A 24 -11.79 -9.13 20.25
CA GLY A 24 -12.87 -8.92 21.22
C GLY A 24 -13.02 -7.48 21.70
N GLY A 25 -11.93 -6.70 21.72
CA GLY A 25 -11.91 -5.31 22.20
C GLY A 25 -12.21 -4.26 21.14
N ILE A 26 -12.32 -4.64 19.87
CA ILE A 26 -12.56 -3.71 18.75
C ILE A 26 -14.04 -3.28 18.70
N PRO A 27 -14.34 -1.97 18.53
CA PRO A 27 -15.70 -1.48 18.38
C PRO A 27 -16.38 -2.09 17.15
N LYS A 28 -17.71 -2.31 17.22
CA LYS A 28 -18.47 -3.03 16.19
C LYS A 28 -18.36 -2.39 14.80
N GLN A 29 -18.29 -1.05 14.73
CA GLN A 29 -18.17 -0.29 13.48
C GLN A 29 -16.86 -0.60 12.72
N ASP A 30 -15.73 -0.69 13.42
CA ASP A 30 -14.41 -0.88 12.80
C ASP A 30 -14.05 -2.35 12.61
N ARG A 31 -14.77 -3.25 13.30
CA ARG A 31 -14.54 -4.69 13.25
C ARG A 31 -14.63 -5.27 11.83
N HIS A 32 -15.64 -4.87 11.07
CA HIS A 32 -15.85 -5.38 9.71
C HIS A 32 -15.18 -4.51 8.64
N ALA A 33 -15.07 -3.19 8.88
CA ALA A 33 -14.51 -2.27 7.90
C ALA A 33 -12.98 -2.31 7.85
N LEU A 34 -12.33 -2.39 9.02
CA LEU A 34 -10.87 -2.27 9.13
C LEU A 34 -10.23 -3.54 9.67
N TRP A 35 -10.74 -4.08 10.79
CA TRP A 35 -10.10 -5.19 11.47
C TRP A 35 -10.08 -6.47 10.62
N GLN A 36 -11.22 -6.82 10.04
CA GLN A 36 -11.34 -7.96 9.13
C GLN A 36 -10.36 -7.84 7.94
N ARG A 37 -10.25 -6.65 7.34
CA ARG A 37 -9.32 -6.42 6.22
C ARG A 37 -7.86 -6.55 6.65
N ALA A 38 -7.53 -6.17 7.88
CA ALA A 38 -6.18 -6.36 8.44
C ALA A 38 -5.86 -7.84 8.68
N GLU A 39 -6.81 -8.62 9.20
CA GLU A 39 -6.66 -10.08 9.37
C GLU A 39 -6.49 -10.78 8.01
N GLU A 40 -7.29 -10.39 7.00
CA GLU A 40 -7.16 -10.88 5.62
C GLU A 40 -5.76 -10.60 5.04
N ARG A 41 -5.21 -9.39 5.26
CA ARG A 41 -3.84 -9.08 4.82
C ARG A 41 -2.78 -9.88 5.54
N MET A 42 -2.96 -10.14 6.83
CA MET A 42 -2.06 -11.01 7.59
C MET A 42 -2.05 -12.44 7.07
N LEU A 43 -3.22 -12.98 6.73
CA LEU A 43 -3.32 -14.31 6.12
C LEU A 43 -2.63 -14.31 4.74
N ALA A 44 -2.85 -13.28 3.92
CA ALA A 44 -2.17 -13.15 2.63
C ALA A 44 -0.64 -13.09 2.75
N ILE A 45 -0.10 -12.43 3.78
CA ILE A 45 1.33 -12.41 4.08
C ILE A 45 1.83 -13.84 4.40
N ILE A 46 1.13 -14.56 5.27
CA ILE A 46 1.49 -15.94 5.65
C ILE A 46 1.43 -16.85 4.42
N GLU A 47 0.38 -16.75 3.60
CA GLU A 47 0.26 -17.49 2.36
C GLU A 47 1.40 -17.16 1.38
N GLY A 48 1.73 -15.88 1.21
CA GLY A 48 2.81 -15.45 0.33
C GLY A 48 4.18 -15.94 0.80
N LEU A 49 4.43 -15.98 2.12
CA LEU A 49 5.63 -16.58 2.69
C LEU A 49 5.72 -18.08 2.42
N LEU A 50 4.59 -18.80 2.54
CA LEU A 50 4.53 -20.23 2.24
C LEU A 50 4.72 -20.50 0.74
N ARG A 51 4.10 -19.70 -0.12
CA ARG A 51 4.31 -19.80 -1.58
C ARG A 51 5.77 -19.52 -1.94
N ALA A 52 6.39 -18.52 -1.33
CA ALA A 52 7.79 -18.19 -1.57
C ALA A 52 8.77 -19.28 -1.10
N SER A 53 8.42 -20.10 -0.10
CA SER A 53 9.27 -21.20 0.35
C SER A 53 9.27 -22.37 -0.65
N GLN A 54 8.15 -22.62 -1.33
CA GLN A 54 7.98 -23.74 -2.26
C GLN A 54 8.41 -23.43 -3.71
N GLN A 55 8.56 -22.15 -4.06
CA GLN A 55 8.84 -21.73 -5.44
C GLN A 55 10.35 -21.66 -5.75
N PRO A 56 10.76 -21.95 -7.01
CA PRO A 56 12.13 -21.82 -7.46
C PRO A 56 12.58 -20.35 -7.51
N SER A 57 13.90 -20.14 -7.51
CA SER A 57 14.56 -18.84 -7.31
C SER A 57 14.08 -17.70 -8.22
N GLY A 58 13.63 -18.00 -9.45
CA GLY A 58 13.16 -16.98 -10.41
C GLY A 58 11.83 -16.31 -10.05
N GLN A 59 10.84 -17.07 -9.57
CA GLN A 59 9.51 -16.52 -9.22
C GLN A 59 9.43 -16.05 -7.76
N LYS A 60 10.35 -16.54 -6.92
CA LYS A 60 10.43 -16.22 -5.49
C LYS A 60 10.55 -14.73 -5.19
N VAL A 61 11.32 -14.00 -6.00
CA VAL A 61 11.54 -12.56 -5.82
C VAL A 61 10.23 -11.78 -5.98
N ALA A 62 9.46 -12.05 -7.02
CA ALA A 62 8.18 -11.37 -7.28
C ALA A 62 7.14 -11.64 -6.17
N ILE A 63 7.12 -12.86 -5.63
CA ILE A 63 6.23 -13.20 -4.51
C ILE A 63 6.64 -12.43 -3.25
N LEU A 64 7.93 -12.39 -2.92
CA LEU A 64 8.41 -11.66 -1.73
C LEU A 64 8.23 -10.14 -1.85
N GLU A 65 8.30 -9.58 -3.06
CA GLU A 65 7.96 -8.18 -3.31
C GLU A 65 6.48 -7.92 -3.05
N THR A 66 5.59 -8.81 -3.49
CA THR A 66 4.16 -8.73 -3.19
C THR A 66 3.90 -8.78 -1.68
N VAL A 67 4.55 -9.72 -0.96
CA VAL A 67 4.46 -9.81 0.51
C VAL A 67 4.96 -8.55 1.20
N SER A 68 6.01 -7.91 0.68
CA SER A 68 6.53 -6.64 1.19
C SER A 68 5.50 -5.52 1.07
N VAL A 69 4.78 -5.46 -0.06
CA VAL A 69 3.68 -4.51 -0.26
C VAL A 69 2.54 -4.77 0.72
N ASP A 70 2.12 -6.03 0.89
CA ASP A 70 1.05 -6.38 1.84
C ASP A 70 1.41 -6.03 3.29
N LEU A 71 2.68 -6.18 3.70
CA LEU A 71 3.14 -5.69 5.01
C LEU A 71 3.03 -4.17 5.16
N ASN A 72 3.31 -3.42 4.10
CA ASN A 72 3.16 -1.97 4.13
C ASN A 72 1.69 -1.57 4.23
N VAL A 73 0.81 -2.27 3.52
CA VAL A 73 -0.65 -2.10 3.66
C VAL A 73 -1.09 -2.39 5.09
N LEU A 74 -0.59 -3.47 5.70
CA LEU A 74 -0.86 -3.79 7.09
C LEU A 74 -0.39 -2.69 8.05
N ARG A 75 0.81 -2.11 7.85
CA ARG A 75 1.28 -0.96 8.64
C ARG A 75 0.29 0.21 8.61
N VAL A 76 -0.26 0.51 7.43
CA VAL A 76 -1.25 1.56 7.26
C VAL A 76 -2.55 1.21 8.00
N PHE A 77 -3.01 -0.04 7.91
CA PHE A 77 -4.21 -0.48 8.63
C PHE A 77 -4.05 -0.41 10.16
N LEU A 78 -2.88 -0.77 10.69
CA LEU A 78 -2.59 -0.63 12.12
C LEU A 78 -2.55 0.84 12.56
N ARG A 79 -2.01 1.72 11.72
CA ARG A 79 -2.03 3.16 11.96
C ARG A 79 -3.45 3.72 11.96
N LEU A 80 -4.27 3.33 10.98
CA LEU A 80 -5.68 3.71 10.94
C LEU A 80 -6.43 3.21 12.17
N ALA A 81 -6.17 1.99 12.63
CA ALA A 81 -6.83 1.42 13.80
C ALA A 81 -6.50 2.21 15.08
N LYS A 82 -5.29 2.76 15.18
CA LYS A 82 -4.91 3.67 16.25
C LYS A 82 -5.64 5.02 16.10
N ASP A 83 -5.67 5.57 14.90
CA ASP A 83 -6.26 6.89 14.63
C ASP A 83 -7.79 6.90 14.82
N THR A 84 -8.48 5.81 14.50
CA THR A 84 -9.92 5.62 14.79
C THR A 84 -10.20 5.21 16.24
N ARG A 85 -9.16 5.09 17.07
CA ARG A 85 -9.23 4.61 18.47
C ARG A 85 -9.81 3.19 18.60
N ALA A 86 -9.68 2.37 17.57
CA ALA A 86 -10.02 0.95 17.63
C ALA A 86 -9.01 0.17 18.50
N ILE A 87 -7.75 0.62 18.56
CA ILE A 87 -6.70 0.03 19.41
C ILE A 87 -6.00 1.09 20.27
N ASP A 88 -5.51 0.65 21.44
CA ASP A 88 -4.70 1.47 22.33
C ASP A 88 -3.29 1.71 21.78
N LEU A 89 -2.65 2.81 22.17
CA LEU A 89 -1.28 3.13 21.79
C LEU A 89 -0.27 2.02 22.16
N LYS A 90 -0.48 1.36 23.30
CA LYS A 90 0.36 0.23 23.74
C LYS A 90 0.28 -0.95 22.78
N LYS A 91 -0.94 -1.34 22.38
CA LYS A 91 -1.19 -2.42 21.40
C LYS A 91 -0.61 -2.07 20.03
N TYR A 92 -0.84 -0.83 19.58
CA TYR A 92 -0.25 -0.33 18.33
C TYR A 92 1.27 -0.47 18.33
N THR A 93 1.94 -0.03 19.40
CA THR A 93 3.40 -0.11 19.51
C THR A 93 3.90 -1.56 19.50
N GLN A 94 3.21 -2.46 20.20
CA GLN A 94 3.54 -3.90 20.21
C GLN A 94 3.43 -4.52 18.81
N ALA A 95 2.35 -4.24 18.07
CA ALA A 95 2.18 -4.73 16.70
C ALA A 95 3.23 -4.15 15.76
N GLN A 96 3.52 -2.85 15.87
CA GLN A 96 4.48 -2.15 15.03
C GLN A 96 5.89 -2.76 15.15
N ILE A 97 6.33 -3.08 16.37
CA ILE A 97 7.63 -3.73 16.62
C ILE A 97 7.72 -5.07 15.88
N GLN A 98 6.68 -5.90 15.97
CA GLN A 98 6.68 -7.19 15.29
C GLN A 98 6.65 -7.05 13.77
N VAL A 99 5.84 -6.13 13.25
CA VAL A 99 5.77 -5.83 11.81
C VAL A 99 7.13 -5.36 11.27
N ASP A 100 7.85 -4.53 12.04
CA ASP A 100 9.18 -4.06 11.65
C ASP A 100 10.24 -5.16 11.71
N GLU A 101 10.14 -6.08 12.68
CA GLU A 101 10.99 -7.27 12.74
C GLU A 101 10.79 -8.15 11.49
N ILE A 102 9.53 -8.47 11.14
CA ILE A 102 9.21 -9.26 9.93
C ILE A 102 9.71 -8.53 8.66
N GLY A 103 9.54 -7.21 8.58
CA GLY A 103 10.04 -6.41 7.47
C GLY A 103 11.56 -6.46 7.31
N ARG A 104 12.33 -6.45 8.40
CA ARG A 104 13.80 -6.62 8.37
C ARG A 104 14.19 -8.01 7.85
N MET A 105 13.49 -9.05 8.28
CA MET A 105 13.72 -10.43 7.84
C MET A 105 13.43 -10.60 6.34
N LEU A 106 12.30 -10.06 5.86
CA LEU A 106 11.96 -10.05 4.42
C LEU A 106 13.00 -9.31 3.60
N GLY A 107 13.41 -8.12 4.04
CA GLY A 107 14.43 -7.33 3.33
C GLY A 107 15.77 -8.08 3.23
N GLY A 108 16.16 -8.79 4.29
CA GLY A 108 17.34 -9.66 4.29
C GLY A 108 17.23 -10.79 3.26
N TRP A 109 16.06 -11.44 3.21
CA TRP A 109 15.80 -12.51 2.25
C TRP A 109 15.84 -12.01 0.80
N LEU A 110 15.20 -10.87 0.52
CA LEU A 110 15.18 -10.26 -0.81
C LEU A 110 16.59 -9.86 -1.27
N ARG A 111 17.42 -9.31 -0.38
CA ARG A 111 18.83 -8.98 -0.68
C ARG A 111 19.64 -10.22 -1.04
N SER A 112 19.47 -11.32 -0.29
CA SER A 112 20.18 -12.59 -0.54
C SER A 112 19.84 -13.19 -1.92
N LEU A 113 18.58 -13.09 -2.35
CA LEU A 113 18.15 -13.57 -3.67
C LEU A 113 18.66 -12.69 -4.82
N ARG A 114 18.71 -11.37 -4.62
CA ARG A 114 19.22 -10.42 -5.61
C ARG A 114 20.75 -10.44 -5.72
N SER A 115 21.49 -10.74 -4.66
CA SER A 115 22.94 -10.90 -4.74
C SER A 115 23.37 -12.15 -5.52
N GLY A 116 22.52 -13.18 -5.57
CA GLY A 116 22.74 -14.39 -6.37
C GLY A 116 22.36 -14.25 -7.85
N SER A 117 21.54 -13.24 -8.19
CA SER A 117 21.19 -12.88 -9.56
C SER A 117 21.84 -11.55 -9.89
N LYS A 118 23.07 -11.57 -10.44
CA LYS A 118 23.70 -10.37 -10.99
C LYS A 118 22.64 -9.67 -11.87
N PRO A 119 22.30 -8.39 -11.62
CA PRO A 119 21.26 -7.73 -12.38
C PRO A 119 21.61 -7.85 -13.86
N PRO A 120 20.64 -8.17 -14.76
CA PRO A 120 20.89 -7.99 -16.17
C PRO A 120 21.40 -6.57 -16.36
N PRO A 121 22.44 -6.38 -17.19
CA PRO A 121 23.02 -5.06 -17.43
C PRO A 121 21.90 -4.06 -17.71
N PRO A 122 22.07 -2.79 -17.32
CA PRO A 122 21.12 -1.74 -17.64
C PRO A 122 20.72 -1.90 -19.10
N VAL A 123 19.42 -2.02 -19.37
CA VAL A 123 18.93 -2.07 -20.75
C VAL A 123 19.23 -0.69 -21.34
N GLU A 124 20.39 -0.57 -21.98
CA GLU A 124 20.74 0.60 -22.78
C GLU A 124 19.73 0.65 -23.92
N HIS A 125 18.74 1.53 -23.78
CA HIS A 125 17.88 1.90 -24.88
C HIS A 125 18.77 2.56 -25.95
N PRO A 126 18.81 2.03 -27.19
CA PRO A 126 19.60 2.62 -28.25
C PRO A 126 19.16 4.08 -28.45
N ASP A 127 20.10 4.98 -28.20
CA ASP A 127 20.13 6.39 -28.58
C ASP A 127 18.89 6.92 -29.32
N GLU A 128 18.04 7.67 -28.62
CA GLU A 128 17.23 8.71 -29.27
C GLU A 128 18.13 9.92 -29.61
N LYS A 129 19.11 9.68 -30.49
CA LYS A 129 19.85 10.74 -31.19
C LYS A 129 19.14 11.03 -32.50
N ARG A 130 17.96 11.65 -32.42
CA ARG A 130 17.41 12.40 -33.55
C ARG A 130 17.52 13.88 -33.23
N GLY A 131 18.64 14.44 -33.66
CA GLY A 131 18.87 15.87 -33.61
C GLY A 131 17.76 16.65 -34.32
N ARG A 132 17.30 17.72 -33.68
CA ARG A 132 16.86 18.92 -34.39
C ARG A 132 17.74 20.07 -33.95
N LYS A 133 18.66 20.39 -34.84
CA LYS A 133 19.51 21.57 -34.81
C LYS A 133 18.67 22.77 -35.27
N CYS A 134 18.80 23.89 -34.54
CA CYS A 134 18.51 25.28 -34.89
C CYS A 134 17.26 25.61 -35.74
N GLN A 135 16.43 26.52 -35.22
CA GLN A 135 16.46 27.89 -35.73
C GLN A 135 16.06 28.86 -34.61
N ARG A 136 16.98 29.77 -34.29
CA ARG A 136 16.70 31.02 -33.59
C ARG A 136 16.33 32.02 -34.67
N ASP A 137 15.13 32.58 -34.62
CA ASP A 137 14.75 33.87 -35.18
C ASP A 137 13.60 34.38 -34.26
N ALA A 138 13.89 35.26 -33.30
CA ALA A 138 13.90 36.71 -33.44
C ALA A 138 12.52 37.38 -33.21
N THR A 139 12.32 37.82 -31.96
CA THR A 139 11.68 39.10 -31.56
C THR A 139 10.12 39.20 -31.62
N PRO A 140 9.50 40.28 -31.12
CA PRO A 140 8.85 40.29 -29.81
C PRO A 140 7.43 40.90 -29.85
N ALA A 141 6.88 41.18 -28.67
CA ALA A 141 5.86 42.19 -28.39
C ALA A 141 4.38 41.78 -28.40
N PHE A 142 3.65 42.49 -27.52
CA PHE A 142 2.18 42.61 -27.39
C PHE A 142 1.44 41.36 -26.91
N GLY A 143 0.52 41.40 -25.95
CA GLY A 143 -0.14 42.44 -25.17
C GLY A 143 -0.94 41.71 -24.08
N PHE A 144 -1.03 42.25 -22.87
CA PHE A 144 -2.20 43.00 -22.38
C PHE A 144 -3.50 42.20 -22.20
N ALA A 145 -4.19 42.52 -21.10
CA ALA A 145 -5.49 42.03 -20.59
C ALA A 145 -5.38 40.77 -19.71
N LEU A 146 -5.34 40.85 -18.37
CA LEU A 146 -6.29 41.52 -17.47
C LEU A 146 -7.74 41.38 -17.95
N SER A 147 -8.44 40.38 -17.42
CA SER A 147 -9.89 40.43 -17.26
C SER A 147 -10.25 39.67 -15.99
N PHE A 148 -10.15 40.44 -14.91
CA PHE A 148 -10.84 40.23 -13.66
C PHE A 148 -12.18 40.96 -13.79
N GLN A 149 -13.27 40.24 -14.08
CA GLN A 149 -14.64 40.74 -13.87
C GLN A 149 -15.57 39.50 -13.84
N LEU A 150 -15.97 39.00 -12.66
CA LEU A 150 -17.13 39.40 -11.84
C LEU A 150 -18.50 39.13 -12.51
N LEU A 151 -19.41 38.61 -11.68
CA LEU A 151 -20.88 38.52 -11.84
C LEU A 151 -21.36 37.46 -12.84
N THR A 152 -22.29 36.56 -12.50
CA THR A 152 -23.56 36.86 -11.82
C THR A 152 -24.10 35.71 -10.97
N LEU A 153 -24.59 36.09 -9.78
CA LEU A 153 -25.74 35.51 -9.09
C LEU A 153 -26.81 34.95 -10.05
N ARG A 154 -27.38 33.78 -9.74
CA ARG A 154 -28.77 33.75 -9.23
C ARG A 154 -29.20 32.38 -8.65
N PRO A 155 -29.84 32.37 -7.46
CA PRO A 155 -30.62 31.28 -6.90
C PRO A 155 -32.06 31.29 -7.47
N CYS A 156 -32.94 30.47 -6.86
CA CYS A 156 -34.41 30.33 -7.01
C CYS A 156 -34.81 29.00 -7.69
N ALA A 157 -35.32 28.04 -6.92
CA ALA A 157 -36.71 27.93 -6.45
C ALA A 157 -37.52 27.04 -7.42
N LEU A 158 -37.94 25.86 -6.99
CA LEU A 158 -39.25 25.62 -6.35
C LEU A 158 -40.35 25.38 -7.40
N LEU A 159 -40.78 24.12 -7.54
CA LEU A 159 -42.07 23.62 -8.06
C LEU A 159 -41.95 22.07 -7.99
N LEU A 160 -42.43 21.33 -7.00
CA LEU A 160 -43.76 21.25 -6.38
C LEU A 160 -44.85 20.86 -7.40
N THR A 161 -45.09 19.55 -7.54
CA THR A 161 -46.34 18.84 -7.95
C THR A 161 -46.03 17.34 -7.83
N LEU A 162 -46.51 16.51 -6.88
CA LEU A 162 -47.85 16.26 -6.33
C LEU A 162 -48.83 15.66 -7.36
N THR A 163 -48.76 14.33 -7.58
CA THR A 163 -49.84 13.43 -8.07
C THR A 163 -49.41 11.98 -7.74
N ARG A 164 -49.94 11.25 -6.75
CA ARG A 164 -51.29 10.69 -6.54
C ARG A 164 -51.58 9.44 -7.40
N LEU A 165 -51.56 8.26 -6.73
CA LEU A 165 -52.30 6.99 -6.97
C LEU A 165 -52.13 6.25 -8.33
N PRO A 166 -52.65 5.01 -8.50
CA PRO A 166 -53.42 4.12 -7.59
C PRO A 166 -52.60 2.98 -6.95
#